data_AF-A0AAN0LW95-F1
#
_entry.id   AF-A0AAN0LW95-F1
#
_cell.length_a   1.000
_cell.length_b   1.000
_cell.length_c   1.000
_cell.angle_alpha   90.00
_cell.angle_beta   90.00
_cell.angle_gamma   90.00
#
_symmetry.space_group_name_H-M   'P 1'
#
loop_
_entity.id
_entity.type
_entity.pdbx_description
1 polymer ?
#
loop_
_entity_poly.entity_id
_entity_poly.type
_entity_poly.pdbx_seq_one_letter_code
_entity_poly.pdbx_strand_id
1 'polypeptide(L)'
;MRWKQIGTLFVSNFKRGNMIFYTYFLIIAVLAYNMYLAVQIRGIAILFVQFLIVAAFVLTVCAYLYAVLIDNNFEISYKNLLKLSAIAVMGNFFSVLKLLLAMIVVGFITSKYMGLLPFLTIGMITVLVSRIGKPMIVTIDEHIG
;
A
#
# COMPACT_ATOMS: atom_id res chain seq x y z
N MET A 1 -35.37 7.76 6.58
CA MET A 1 -34.38 8.26 5.59
C MET A 1 -33.03 7.53 5.70
N ARG A 2 -33.03 6.19 5.64
CA ARG A 2 -31.80 5.37 5.79
C ARG A 2 -30.91 5.42 4.54
N TRP A 3 -31.51 5.56 3.37
CA TRP A 3 -30.83 5.67 2.07
C TRP A 3 -29.93 6.90 1.94
N LYS A 4 -30.33 8.05 2.50
CA LYS A 4 -29.50 9.26 2.47
C LYS A 4 -28.23 9.11 3.32
N GLN A 5 -28.35 8.47 4.49
CA GLN A 5 -27.22 8.19 5.38
C GLN A 5 -26.22 7.21 4.75
N ILE A 6 -26.72 6.17 4.09
CA ILE A 6 -25.88 5.21 3.35
C ILE A 6 -25.12 5.92 2.22
N GLY A 7 -25.81 6.78 1.46
CA GLY A 7 -25.18 7.57 0.40
C GLY A 7 -24.08 8.49 0.92
N THR A 8 -24.31 9.19 2.04
CA THR A 8 -23.28 10.06 2.64
C THR A 8 -22.08 9.28 3.16
N LEU A 9 -22.31 8.11 3.77
CA LEU A 9 -21.25 7.21 4.23
C LEU A 9 -20.42 6.69 3.05
N PHE A 10 -21.07 6.26 1.96
CA PHE A 10 -20.38 5.80 0.76
C PHE A 10 -19.50 6.88 0.15
N VAL A 11 -20.04 8.09 -0.07
CA VAL A 11 -19.29 9.19 -0.68
C VAL A 11 -18.11 9.63 0.21
N SER A 12 -18.29 9.65 1.53
CA SER A 12 -17.23 9.98 2.47
C SER A 12 -16.06 8.99 2.37
N ASN A 13 -16.35 7.69 2.44
CA ASN A 13 -15.34 6.64 2.34
C ASN A 13 -14.69 6.61 0.95
N PHE A 14 -15.47 6.80 -0.11
CA PHE A 14 -14.95 6.85 -1.48
C PHE A 14 -13.97 8.02 -1.68
N LYS A 15 -14.30 9.20 -1.16
CA LYS A 15 -13.41 10.37 -1.20
C LYS A 15 -12.12 10.12 -0.41
N ARG A 16 -12.22 9.55 0.78
CA ARG A 16 -11.08 9.23 1.64
C ARG A 16 -10.16 8.19 1.00
N GLY A 17 -10.72 7.09 0.50
CA GLY A 17 -9.97 6.06 -0.22
C GLY A 17 -9.24 6.60 -1.45
N ASN A 18 -9.91 7.43 -2.26
CA ASN A 18 -9.28 8.09 -3.41
C ASN A 18 -8.15 9.02 -2.99
N MET A 19 -8.30 9.77 -1.90
CA MET A 19 -7.24 10.65 -1.39
C MET A 19 -5.99 9.87 -1.01
N ILE A 20 -6.15 8.72 -0.33
CA ILE A 20 -5.07 7.78 -0.02
C ILE A 20 -4.44 7.29 -1.33
N PHE A 21 -5.24 6.75 -2.25
CA PHE A 21 -4.76 6.24 -3.53
C PHE A 21 -3.93 7.28 -4.30
N TYR A 22 -4.45 8.48 -4.53
CA TYR A 22 -3.76 9.52 -5.29
C TYR A 22 -2.47 9.98 -4.63
N THR A 23 -2.40 9.98 -3.30
CA THR A 23 -1.19 10.38 -2.57
C THR A 23 -0.07 9.38 -2.80
N TYR A 24 -0.33 8.09 -2.59
CA TYR A 24 0.69 7.06 -2.85
C TYR A 24 0.98 6.92 -4.35
N PHE A 25 -0.02 7.06 -5.21
CA PHE A 25 0.15 7.05 -6.66
C PHE A 25 1.09 8.16 -7.13
N LEU A 26 0.96 9.38 -6.62
CA LEU A 26 1.83 10.49 -6.98
C LEU A 26 3.29 10.21 -6.54
N ILE A 27 3.49 9.71 -5.32
CA ILE A 27 4.82 9.34 -4.82
C ILE A 27 5.44 8.25 -5.71
N ILE A 28 4.67 7.21 -6.03
CA ILE A 28 5.07 6.11 -6.91
C ILE A 28 5.40 6.63 -8.31
N ALA A 29 4.59 7.53 -8.88
CA ALA A 29 4.81 8.12 -10.19
C ALA A 29 6.11 8.94 -10.23
N VAL A 30 6.38 9.73 -9.19
CA VAL A 30 7.63 10.47 -9.04
C VAL A 30 8.82 9.50 -8.95
N LEU A 31 8.73 8.43 -8.15
CA LEU A 31 9.79 7.43 -8.04
C LEU A 31 10.02 6.68 -9.37
N ALA A 32 8.94 6.30 -10.06
CA ALA A 32 9.01 5.64 -11.36
C ALA A 32 9.66 6.55 -12.43
N TYR A 33 9.33 7.84 -12.42
CA TYR A 33 9.95 8.81 -13.30
C TYR A 33 11.45 8.99 -13.01
N ASN A 34 11.82 9.07 -11.72
CA ASN A 34 13.22 9.09 -11.32
C ASN A 34 13.97 7.82 -11.73
N MET A 35 13.32 6.65 -11.64
CA MET A 35 13.87 5.38 -12.12
C MET A 35 14.11 5.41 -13.63
N TYR A 36 13.15 5.92 -14.41
CA TYR A 36 13.28 6.08 -15.85
C TYR A 36 14.45 7.00 -16.24
N LEU A 37 14.64 8.11 -15.51
CA LEU A 37 15.79 9.01 -15.71
C LEU A 37 17.11 8.32 -15.34
N ALA A 38 17.15 7.62 -14.20
CA ALA A 38 18.36 6.95 -13.72
C ALA A 38 18.85 5.86 -14.70
N VAL A 39 17.96 5.20 -15.45
CA VAL A 39 18.35 4.20 -16.46
C VAL A 39 19.09 4.81 -17.66
N GLN A 40 18.90 6.09 -17.94
CA GLN A 40 19.50 6.75 -19.10
C GLN A 40 20.96 7.18 -18.88
N ILE A 41 21.38 7.29 -17.61
CA ILE A 41 22.71 7.76 -17.24
C ILE A 41 23.67 6.56 -17.18
N ARG A 42 24.91 6.72 -17.66
CA ARG A 42 25.95 5.67 -17.64
C ARG A 42 26.91 5.86 -16.47
N GLY A 43 27.17 4.80 -15.70
CA GLY A 43 28.14 4.82 -14.58
C GLY A 43 27.78 3.85 -13.44
N ILE A 44 28.80 3.31 -12.76
CA ILE A 44 28.60 2.29 -11.71
C ILE A 44 27.84 2.85 -10.48
N ALA A 45 28.05 4.13 -10.15
CA ALA A 45 27.39 4.79 -9.01
C ALA A 45 25.86 4.87 -9.16
N ILE A 46 25.36 4.81 -10.40
CA ILE A 46 23.93 4.87 -10.70
C ILE A 46 23.23 3.57 -10.31
N LEU A 47 23.94 2.43 -10.28
CA LEU A 47 23.39 1.18 -9.78
C LEU A 47 22.98 1.30 -8.30
N PHE A 48 23.78 2.01 -7.49
CA PHE A 48 23.43 2.27 -6.10
C PHE A 48 22.19 3.16 -5.98
N VAL A 49 22.10 4.22 -6.79
CA VAL A 49 20.92 5.11 -6.83
C VAL A 49 19.68 4.33 -7.28
N GLN A 50 19.78 3.49 -8.30
CA GLN A 50 18.67 2.64 -8.76
C GLN A 50 18.21 1.68 -7.66
N PHE A 51 19.13 1.06 -6.91
CA PHE A 51 18.79 0.23 -5.76
C PHE A 51 17.98 0.99 -4.71
N LEU A 52 18.40 2.22 -4.36
CA LEU A 52 17.67 3.07 -3.42
C LEU A 52 16.27 3.44 -3.94
N ILE A 53 16.15 3.78 -5.23
CA ILE A 53 14.85 4.12 -5.83
C ILE A 53 13.91 2.91 -5.82
N VAL A 54 14.40 1.72 -6.21
CA VAL A 54 13.60 0.49 -6.20
C VAL A 54 13.19 0.11 -4.77
N ALA A 55 14.09 0.23 -3.81
CA ALA A 55 13.77 0.01 -2.41
C ALA A 55 12.68 0.99 -1.94
N ALA A 56 12.84 2.29 -2.21
CA ALA A 56 11.83 3.30 -1.86
C ALA A 56 10.48 3.03 -2.54
N PHE A 57 10.49 2.59 -3.80
CA PHE A 57 9.29 2.21 -4.54
C PHE A 57 8.55 1.06 -3.86
N VAL A 58 9.26 -0.03 -3.55
CA VAL A 58 8.74 -1.19 -2.85
C VAL A 58 8.17 -0.84 -1.48
N LEU A 59 8.90 -0.06 -0.68
CA LEU A 59 8.44 0.39 0.64
C LEU A 59 7.20 1.27 0.53
N THR A 60 7.10 2.12 -0.50
CA THR A 60 5.92 2.97 -0.75
C THR A 60 4.69 2.14 -1.09
N VAL A 61 4.84 1.08 -1.89
CA VAL A 61 3.74 0.14 -2.20
C VAL A 61 3.27 -0.57 -0.94
N CYS A 62 4.20 -1.07 -0.11
CA CYS A 62 3.84 -1.69 1.17
C CYS A 62 3.18 -0.69 2.12
N ALA A 63 3.64 0.57 2.16
CA ALA A 63 3.05 1.62 2.98
C ALA A 63 1.61 1.92 2.55
N TYR A 64 1.33 1.91 1.25
CA TYR A 64 -0.04 2.02 0.74
C TYR A 64 -0.93 0.87 1.23
N LEU A 65 -0.46 -0.38 1.17
CA LEU A 65 -1.23 -1.53 1.65
C LEU A 65 -1.52 -1.44 3.16
N TYR A 66 -0.54 -1.00 3.95
CA TYR A 66 -0.75 -0.73 5.38
C TYR A 66 -1.68 0.46 5.63
N ALA A 67 -1.56 1.54 4.85
CA ALA A 67 -2.45 2.69 4.95
C ALA A 67 -3.91 2.29 4.74
N VAL A 68 -4.19 1.48 3.72
CA VAL A 68 -5.53 0.92 3.47
C VAL A 68 -5.97 0.01 4.62
N LEU A 69 -5.07 -0.83 5.14
CA LEU A 69 -5.40 -1.71 6.27
C LEU A 69 -5.75 -0.93 7.53
N ILE A 70 -4.96 0.08 7.89
CA ILE A 70 -5.16 0.92 9.07
C ILE A 70 -6.45 1.73 8.91
N ASP A 71 -6.72 2.30 7.73
CA ASP A 71 -7.94 3.07 7.47
C ASP A 71 -9.21 2.25 7.71
N ASN A 72 -9.16 0.96 7.39
CA ASN A 72 -10.29 0.04 7.58
C ASN A 72 -10.52 -0.35 9.04
N ASN A 73 -9.51 -0.23 9.92
CA ASN A 73 -9.59 -0.68 11.31
C ASN A 73 -9.67 0.48 12.32
N PHE A 74 -9.19 1.68 11.96
CA PHE A 74 -9.08 2.79 12.89
C PHE A 74 -9.58 4.12 12.30
N GLU A 75 -10.40 4.84 13.05
CA GLU A 75 -10.81 6.21 12.72
C GLU A 75 -9.72 7.23 13.09
N ILE A 76 -8.69 7.31 12.27
CA ILE A 76 -7.58 8.26 12.48
C ILE A 76 -7.60 9.43 11.49
N SER A 77 -6.97 10.55 11.86
CA SER A 77 -6.75 11.68 10.95
C SER A 77 -5.82 11.29 9.79
N TYR A 78 -6.07 11.86 8.61
CA TYR A 78 -5.31 11.58 7.38
C TYR A 78 -3.80 11.74 7.54
N LYS A 79 -3.34 12.79 8.24
CA LYS A 79 -1.90 13.01 8.49
C LYS A 79 -1.29 11.92 9.36
N ASN A 80 -2.03 11.44 10.36
CA ASN A 80 -1.57 10.39 11.26
C ASN A 80 -1.55 9.04 10.55
N LEU A 81 -2.49 8.80 9.64
CA LEU A 81 -2.52 7.61 8.79
C LEU A 81 -1.28 7.49 7.91
N LEU A 82 -0.91 8.57 7.22
CA LEU A 82 0.31 8.58 6.40
C LEU A 82 1.57 8.32 7.23
N LYS A 83 1.68 8.96 8.39
CA LYS A 83 2.82 8.73 9.30
C LYS A 83 2.86 7.30 9.82
N LEU A 84 1.72 6.79 10.29
CA LEU A 84 1.63 5.47 10.90
C LEU A 84 1.91 4.36 9.88
N SER A 85 1.42 4.50 8.65
CA SER A 85 1.73 3.56 7.56
C SER A 85 3.21 3.57 7.14
N ALA A 86 3.90 4.70 7.25
CA ALA A 86 5.35 4.77 7.01
C ALA A 86 6.12 4.04 8.13
N ILE A 87 5.73 4.28 9.39
CA ILE A 87 6.29 3.59 10.56
C ILE A 87 6.01 2.08 10.48
N ALA A 88 4.81 1.69 10.02
CA ALA A 88 4.40 0.31 9.84
C ALA A 88 5.37 -0.51 9.01
N VAL A 89 5.77 0.05 7.87
CA VAL A 89 6.69 -0.59 6.93
C VAL A 89 8.08 -0.73 7.54
N MET A 90 8.52 0.25 8.34
CA MET A 90 9.82 0.19 9.01
C MET A 90 9.81 -0.71 10.26
N GLY A 91 8.66 -0.90 10.90
CA GLY A 91 8.54 -1.62 12.16
C GLY A 91 8.73 -3.13 12.06
N ASN A 92 8.43 -3.75 10.92
CA ASN A 92 8.60 -5.19 10.75
C ASN A 92 9.05 -5.57 9.33
N PHE A 93 10.36 -5.71 9.15
CA PHE A 93 10.98 -6.11 7.89
C PHE A 93 10.45 -7.46 7.35
N PHE A 94 10.21 -8.44 8.21
CA PHE A 94 9.68 -9.75 7.79
C PHE A 94 8.24 -9.64 7.28
N SER A 95 7.43 -8.76 7.85
CA SER A 95 6.07 -8.52 7.35
C SER A 95 6.08 -7.85 5.98
N VAL A 96 6.99 -6.91 5.74
CA VAL A 96 7.21 -6.31 4.41
C VAL A 96 7.62 -7.38 3.40
N LEU A 97 8.52 -8.29 3.77
CA LEU A 97 8.94 -9.39 2.90
C LEU A 97 7.78 -10.34 2.57
N LYS A 98 6.94 -10.68 3.55
CA LYS A 98 5.72 -11.48 3.34
C LYS A 98 4.72 -10.78 2.43
N LEU A 99 4.54 -9.47 2.57
CA LEU A 99 3.69 -8.67 1.70
C LEU A 99 4.20 -8.66 0.25
N LEU A 100 5.50 -8.51 0.06
CA LEU A 100 6.12 -8.60 -1.27
C LEU A 100 5.90 -9.96 -1.92
N LEU A 101 6.14 -11.04 -1.16
CA LEU A 101 5.93 -12.39 -1.65
C LEU A 101 4.45 -12.64 -1.97
N ALA A 102 3.53 -12.16 -1.13
CA ALA A 102 2.09 -12.21 -1.39
C ALA A 102 1.72 -11.50 -2.70
N MET A 103 2.26 -10.31 -2.97
CA MET A 103 2.01 -9.58 -4.23
C MET A 103 2.53 -10.36 -5.45
N ILE A 104 3.72 -10.97 -5.36
CA ILE A 104 4.29 -11.79 -6.45
C ILE A 104 3.40 -13.01 -6.71
N VAL A 105 2.98 -13.72 -5.65
CA VAL A 105 2.10 -14.90 -5.76
C VAL A 105 0.76 -14.53 -6.38
N VAL A 106 0.14 -13.43 -5.93
CA VAL A 106 -1.13 -12.97 -6.52
C VAL A 106 -0.93 -12.58 -7.98
N GLY A 107 0.13 -11.83 -8.32
CA GLY A 107 0.43 -11.46 -9.71
C GLY A 107 0.59 -12.69 -10.62
N PHE A 108 1.28 -13.72 -10.15
CA PHE A 108 1.46 -14.98 -10.87
C PHE A 108 0.12 -15.73 -11.07
N ILE A 109 -0.68 -15.88 -10.00
CA ILE A 109 -1.98 -16.56 -10.07
C ILE A 109 -2.92 -15.80 -11.01
N THR A 110 -2.98 -14.47 -10.88
CA THR A 110 -3.92 -13.68 -11.67
C THR A 110 -3.54 -13.61 -13.15
N SER A 111 -2.26 -13.69 -13.50
CA SER A 111 -1.82 -13.74 -14.90
C SER A 111 -2.40 -14.95 -15.66
N LYS A 112 -2.79 -16.02 -14.96
CA LYS A 112 -3.46 -17.19 -15.55
C LYS A 112 -4.94 -16.93 -15.89
N TYR A 113 -5.56 -15.92 -15.30
CA TYR A 113 -7.00 -15.63 -15.41
C TYR A 113 -7.24 -14.19 -15.87
N MET A 114 -6.95 -13.90 -17.14
CA MET A 114 -6.96 -12.55 -17.71
C MET A 114 -8.32 -11.83 -17.58
N GLY A 115 -9.44 -12.55 -17.60
CA GLY A 115 -10.79 -11.96 -17.45
C GLY A 115 -11.17 -11.59 -16.01
N LEU A 116 -10.49 -12.11 -15.00
CA LEU A 116 -10.76 -11.82 -13.58
C LEU A 116 -9.72 -10.89 -12.95
N LEU A 117 -8.83 -10.31 -13.76
CA LEU A 117 -7.63 -9.61 -13.32
C LEU A 117 -7.86 -8.61 -12.17
N PRO A 118 -8.72 -7.58 -12.33
CA PRO A 118 -8.90 -6.58 -11.28
C PRO A 118 -9.62 -7.16 -10.05
N PHE A 119 -10.61 -8.03 -10.26
CA PHE A 119 -11.43 -8.58 -9.18
C PHE A 119 -10.64 -9.54 -8.28
N LEU A 120 -9.90 -10.46 -8.89
CA LEU A 120 -9.12 -11.46 -8.18
C LEU A 120 -7.92 -10.83 -7.49
N THR A 121 -7.23 -9.91 -8.17
CA THR A 121 -6.05 -9.23 -7.60
C THR A 121 -6.42 -8.41 -6.39
N ILE A 122 -7.43 -7.55 -6.49
CA ILE A 122 -7.82 -6.67 -5.37
C ILE A 122 -8.36 -7.53 -4.22
N GLY A 123 -9.21 -8.53 -4.50
CA GLY A 123 -9.77 -9.41 -3.47
C GLY A 123 -8.71 -10.26 -2.75
N MET A 124 -7.75 -10.84 -3.47
CA MET A 124 -6.69 -11.64 -2.84
C MET A 124 -5.72 -10.76 -2.06
N ILE A 125 -5.32 -9.60 -2.60
CA ILE A 125 -4.41 -8.69 -1.91
C ILE A 125 -5.03 -8.22 -0.60
N THR A 126 -6.30 -7.80 -0.58
CA THR A 126 -6.92 -7.33 0.67
C THR A 126 -6.95 -8.43 1.74
N VAL A 127 -7.34 -9.65 1.38
CA VAL A 127 -7.36 -10.79 2.32
C VAL A 127 -5.97 -11.12 2.85
N LEU A 128 -4.95 -11.15 1.98
CA LEU A 128 -3.58 -11.47 2.39
C LEU A 128 -2.96 -10.36 3.24
N VAL A 129 -3.18 -9.10 2.88
CA VAL A 129 -2.73 -7.93 3.65
C VAL A 129 -3.36 -7.95 5.03
N SER A 130 -4.66 -8.20 5.14
CA SER A 130 -5.32 -8.32 6.45
C SER A 130 -4.72 -9.46 7.28
N ARG A 131 -4.43 -10.63 6.69
CA ARG A 131 -3.81 -11.74 7.43
C ARG A 131 -2.39 -11.43 7.90
N ILE A 132 -1.58 -10.82 7.06
CA ILE A 132 -0.18 -10.49 7.37
C ILE A 132 -0.10 -9.30 8.35
N GLY A 133 -1.02 -8.35 8.23
CA GLY A 133 -1.06 -7.13 9.05
C GLY A 133 -1.79 -7.27 10.40
N LYS A 134 -2.51 -8.37 10.65
CA LYS A 134 -3.11 -8.67 11.97
C LYS A 134 -2.20 -8.40 13.18
N PRO A 135 -0.97 -8.93 13.27
CA PRO A 135 -0.10 -8.68 14.43
C PRO A 135 0.16 -7.19 14.63
N MET A 136 0.28 -6.43 13.55
CA MET A 136 0.50 -5.00 13.61
C MET A 136 -0.74 -4.23 14.10
N ILE A 137 -1.94 -4.63 13.67
CA ILE A 137 -3.19 -4.05 14.17
C ILE A 137 -3.30 -4.25 15.68
N VAL A 138 -2.99 -5.46 16.17
CA VAL A 138 -3.01 -5.76 17.62
C VAL A 138 -2.03 -4.86 18.37
N THR A 139 -0.80 -4.70 17.89
CA THR A 139 0.19 -3.79 18.52
C THR A 139 -0.27 -2.32 18.51
N ILE A 140 -0.94 -1.86 17.44
CA ILE A 140 -1.49 -0.50 17.41
C ILE A 140 -2.61 -0.36 18.45
N ASP A 141 -3.49 -1.35 18.54
CA ASP A 141 -4.63 -1.35 19.46
C ASP A 141 -4.17 -1.32 20.93
N GLU A 142 -3.16 -2.12 21.28
CA GLU A 142 -2.53 -2.15 22.61
C GLU A 142 -1.89 -0.82 23.04
N HIS A 143 -1.53 0.06 22.10
CA HIS A 143 -0.92 1.36 22.38
C HIS A 143 -1.88 2.54 22.27
N ILE A 144 -3.10 2.33 21.75
CA ILE A 144 -4.13 3.36 21.59
C ILE A 144 -5.31 3.16 22.57
N GLY A 145 -5.56 1.92 23.03
CA GLY A 145 -6.52 1.60 24.10
C GLY A 145 -5.97 1.84 25.50
#